data_AF-A0A2E6G3X8-F1
#
_entry.id   AF-A0A2E6G3X8-F1
#
_cell.length_a   1.000
_cell.length_b   1.000
_cell.length_c   1.000
_cell.angle_alpha   90.00
_cell.angle_beta   90.00
_cell.angle_gamma   90.00
#
_symmetry.space_group_name_H-M   'P 1'
#
loop_
_entity.id
_entity.type
_entity.pdbx_description
1 polymer ?
#
loop_
_entity_poly.entity_id
_entity_poly.type
_entity_poly.pdbx_seq_one_letter_code
_entity_poly.pdbx_strand_id
1 'polypeptide(L)'
;MTYNDPRRWAEVHAISGKPLGLWASLKAGGTGSPRAELIGGSGQLPELVGAESARTACNFERTTDGAILYFRSRLEVYGAPFCKGEISGITRLPEGADEQINIWCGWTDSDGQAHSGSIELQCSKAHAVRMEAWIRLWLMD
;
A
#
# COMPACT_ATOMS: atom_id res chain seq x y z
N MET A 1 4.94 -8.79 5.71
CA MET A 1 5.50 -8.89 7.08
C MET A 1 4.38 -8.67 8.09
N THR A 2 4.37 -9.35 9.24
CA THR A 2 3.41 -9.09 10.32
C THR A 2 3.82 -7.88 11.15
N TYR A 3 2.89 -6.95 11.37
CA TYR A 3 3.03 -5.72 12.16
C TYR A 3 3.57 -5.96 13.59
N ASN A 4 3.19 -7.08 14.20
CA ASN A 4 3.55 -7.43 15.59
C ASN A 4 4.99 -7.92 15.77
N ASP A 5 5.82 -8.00 14.72
CA ASP A 5 7.23 -8.35 14.86
C ASP A 5 8.09 -7.08 15.05
N PRO A 6 8.46 -6.71 16.29
CA PRO A 6 9.25 -5.51 16.56
C PRO A 6 10.62 -5.52 15.88
N ARG A 7 11.16 -6.71 15.56
CA ARG A 7 12.52 -6.85 15.02
C ARG A 7 12.61 -6.43 13.55
N ARG A 8 11.48 -6.39 12.85
CA ARG A 8 11.45 -6.16 11.40
C ARG A 8 11.07 -4.74 11.00
N TRP A 9 10.69 -3.89 11.96
CA TRP A 9 10.43 -2.47 11.70
C TRP A 9 11.67 -1.70 11.25
N ALA A 10 12.87 -2.14 11.64
CA ALA A 10 14.10 -1.58 11.11
C ALA A 10 14.21 -1.79 9.59
N GLU A 11 13.86 -2.98 9.09
CA GLU A 11 13.84 -3.29 7.66
C GLU A 11 12.77 -2.47 6.94
N VAL A 12 11.56 -2.39 7.50
CA VAL A 12 10.47 -1.56 6.95
C VAL A 12 10.89 -0.12 6.82
N HIS A 13 11.44 0.48 7.88
CA HIS A 13 11.88 1.87 7.85
C HIS A 13 13.12 2.10 7.01
N ALA A 14 13.92 1.06 6.73
CA ALA A 14 15.02 1.15 5.77
C ALA A 14 14.51 1.25 4.33
N ILE A 15 13.34 0.66 4.03
CA ILE A 15 12.67 0.73 2.72
C ILE A 15 11.87 2.02 2.61
N SER A 16 10.82 2.18 3.42
CA SER A 16 9.87 3.28 3.26
C SER A 16 10.29 4.57 3.98
N GLY A 17 11.31 4.53 4.84
CA GLY A 17 11.55 5.59 5.82
C GLY A 17 10.61 5.51 7.02
N LYS A 18 10.72 6.48 7.94
CA LYS A 18 9.93 6.52 9.17
C LYS A 18 8.54 7.14 8.94
N PRO A 19 7.50 6.77 9.70
CA PRO A 19 6.23 7.49 9.70
C PRO A 19 6.41 8.99 9.90
N LEU A 20 5.60 9.79 9.20
CA LEU A 20 5.68 11.24 9.32
C LEU A 20 5.32 11.68 10.75
N GLY A 21 6.16 12.55 11.33
CA GLY A 21 5.85 13.21 12.60
C GLY A 21 4.65 14.15 12.47
N LEU A 22 4.05 14.52 13.61
CA LEU A 22 2.82 15.32 13.69
C LEU A 22 2.83 16.59 12.81
N TRP A 23 3.91 17.37 12.87
CA TRP A 23 4.05 18.61 12.10
C TRP A 23 4.18 18.39 10.59
N ALA A 24 4.90 17.34 10.19
CA ALA A 24 5.05 16.99 8.78
C ALA A 24 3.73 16.45 8.21
N SER A 25 3.04 15.62 8.99
CA SER A 25 1.70 15.11 8.67
C SER A 25 0.69 16.24 8.43
N LEU A 26 0.64 17.23 9.33
CA LEU A 26 -0.30 18.35 9.18
C LEU A 26 -0.05 19.15 7.89
N LYS A 27 1.22 19.45 7.59
CA LYS A 27 1.62 20.15 6.34
C LYS A 27 1.27 19.33 5.09
N ALA A 28 1.30 18.01 5.20
CA ALA A 28 0.96 17.09 4.12
C ALA A 28 -0.56 16.81 4.00
N GLY A 29 -1.41 17.38 4.87
CA GLY A 29 -2.85 17.12 4.88
C GLY A 29 -3.23 15.75 5.49
N GLY A 30 -2.44 15.26 6.44
CA GLY A 30 -2.59 13.97 7.13
C GLY A 30 -1.54 12.94 6.72
N THR A 31 -1.55 11.77 7.38
CA THR A 31 -0.62 10.65 7.07
C THR A 31 -1.28 9.55 6.24
N GLY A 32 -2.58 9.31 6.42
CA GLY A 32 -3.27 8.18 5.81
C GLY A 32 -3.75 8.43 4.37
N SER A 33 -3.87 7.36 3.59
CA SER A 33 -4.68 7.32 2.38
C SER A 33 -6.17 7.19 2.71
N PRO A 34 -7.08 7.38 1.74
CA PRO A 34 -8.43 6.83 1.83
C PRO A 34 -8.39 5.33 2.14
N ARG A 35 -9.44 4.82 2.78
CA ARG A 35 -9.60 3.37 3.03
C ARG A 35 -10.07 2.67 1.75
N ALA A 36 -9.50 1.49 1.49
CA ALA A 36 -9.92 0.57 0.44
C ALA A 36 -10.01 -0.86 0.98
N GLU A 37 -10.45 -1.78 0.14
CA GLU A 37 -10.44 -3.23 0.37
C GLU A 37 -9.33 -3.82 -0.51
N LEU A 38 -8.38 -4.54 0.09
CA LEU A 38 -7.40 -5.33 -0.62
C LEU A 38 -8.08 -6.61 -1.11
N ILE A 39 -8.13 -6.77 -2.43
CA ILE A 39 -8.83 -7.88 -3.10
C ILE A 39 -7.87 -8.84 -3.82
N GLY A 40 -6.60 -8.47 -3.97
CA GLY A 40 -5.62 -9.32 -4.63
C GLY A 40 -4.28 -8.63 -4.86
N GLY A 41 -3.48 -9.22 -5.73
CA GLY A 41 -2.16 -8.75 -6.12
C GLY A 41 -1.20 -9.90 -6.40
N SER A 42 0.07 -9.57 -6.60
CA SER A 42 1.12 -10.54 -6.90
C SER A 42 1.79 -11.12 -5.65
N GLY A 43 2.64 -12.13 -5.84
CA GLY A 43 3.47 -12.68 -4.76
C GLY A 43 2.62 -13.45 -3.76
N GLN A 44 2.73 -13.09 -2.48
CA GLN A 44 2.01 -13.74 -1.37
C GLN A 44 0.62 -13.16 -1.10
N LEU A 45 0.22 -12.09 -1.81
CA LEU A 45 -1.06 -11.43 -1.59
C LEU A 45 -2.27 -12.35 -1.85
N PRO A 46 -2.31 -13.19 -2.90
CA PRO A 46 -3.43 -14.11 -3.12
C PRO A 46 -3.66 -15.06 -1.93
N GLU A 47 -2.60 -15.58 -1.31
CA GLU A 47 -2.70 -16.47 -0.15
C GLU A 47 -3.14 -15.74 1.11
N LEU A 48 -2.65 -14.49 1.29
CA LEU A 48 -2.99 -13.66 2.45
C LEU A 48 -4.42 -13.10 2.37
N VAL A 49 -4.93 -12.82 1.17
CA VAL A 49 -6.29 -12.32 0.93
C VAL A 49 -7.29 -13.48 0.84
N GLY A 50 -6.93 -14.58 0.16
CA GLY A 50 -7.79 -15.74 -0.09
C GLY A 50 -8.07 -16.65 1.11
N ALA A 51 -7.51 -16.31 2.27
CA ALA A 51 -7.71 -17.04 3.52
C ALA A 51 -9.11 -16.87 4.14
N GLU A 52 -9.83 -15.79 3.84
CA GLU A 52 -11.18 -15.52 4.33
C GLU A 52 -12.02 -14.80 3.28
N SER A 53 -13.30 -15.13 3.17
CA SER A 53 -14.31 -14.39 2.38
C SER A 53 -14.59 -12.97 2.92
N ALA A 54 -13.72 -12.44 3.77
CA ALA A 54 -13.85 -11.14 4.40
C ALA A 54 -13.06 -10.11 3.60
N ARG A 55 -13.77 -9.05 3.20
CA ARG A 55 -13.20 -7.84 2.61
C ARG A 55 -12.05 -7.34 3.49
N THR A 56 -10.83 -7.48 3.03
CA THR A 56 -9.63 -7.15 3.80
C THR A 56 -9.38 -5.66 3.67
N ALA A 57 -9.86 -4.88 4.64
CA ALA A 57 -9.64 -3.46 4.56
C ALA A 57 -8.16 -3.08 4.70
N CYS A 58 -7.76 -2.07 3.93
CA CYS A 58 -6.40 -1.59 3.89
C CYS A 58 -6.33 -0.07 3.77
N ASN A 59 -5.17 0.47 4.13
CA ASN A 59 -4.82 1.88 3.93
C ASN A 59 -3.30 2.03 3.92
N PHE A 60 -2.81 3.04 3.22
CA PHE A 60 -1.42 3.44 3.27
C PHE A 60 -1.19 4.44 4.38
N GLU A 61 -0.06 4.34 5.06
CA GLU A 61 0.51 5.38 5.91
C GLU A 61 1.72 5.99 5.20
N ARG A 62 1.79 7.32 5.13
CA ARG A 62 2.95 8.03 4.61
C ARG A 62 4.13 7.93 5.54
N THR A 63 5.29 7.73 4.93
CA THR A 63 6.59 7.74 5.58
C THR A 63 7.49 8.78 4.91
N THR A 64 8.70 8.98 5.43
CA THR A 64 9.64 9.99 4.89
C THR A 64 10.08 9.71 3.45
N ASP A 65 10.14 8.44 3.06
CA ASP A 65 10.72 8.01 1.79
C ASP A 65 9.75 7.13 0.97
N GLY A 66 8.46 7.11 1.34
CA GLY A 66 7.43 6.33 0.64
C GLY A 66 6.15 6.13 1.46
N ALA A 67 5.69 4.88 1.56
CA ALA A 67 4.55 4.52 2.39
C ALA A 67 4.58 3.07 2.86
N ILE A 68 3.70 2.75 3.81
CA ILE A 68 3.43 1.38 4.25
C ILE A 68 1.96 1.08 4.03
N LEU A 69 1.64 0.04 3.25
CA LEU A 69 0.29 -0.52 3.18
C LEU A 69 0.06 -1.40 4.39
N TYR A 70 -0.97 -1.05 5.18
CA TYR A 70 -1.46 -1.92 6.24
C TYR A 70 -2.73 -2.64 5.79
N PHE A 71 -2.80 -3.92 6.11
CA PHE A 71 -4.00 -4.74 5.91
C PHE A 71 -4.04 -5.84 6.96
N ARG A 72 -5.21 -6.42 7.22
CA ARG A 72 -5.36 -7.54 8.17
C ARG A 72 -5.59 -8.84 7.41
N SER A 73 -4.83 -9.87 7.73
CA SER A 73 -5.13 -11.24 7.31
C SER A 73 -5.31 -12.09 8.56
N ARG A 74 -6.48 -12.72 8.71
CA ARG A 74 -6.88 -13.45 9.93
C ARG A 74 -6.70 -12.59 11.19
N LEU A 75 -5.90 -13.06 12.15
CA LEU A 75 -5.63 -12.40 13.43
C LEU A 75 -4.38 -11.50 13.40
N GLU A 76 -3.76 -11.33 12.23
CA GLU A 76 -2.51 -10.60 12.07
C GLU A 76 -2.70 -9.36 11.19
N VAL A 77 -2.09 -8.26 11.61
CA VAL A 77 -1.95 -7.09 10.75
C VAL A 77 -0.64 -7.24 10.00
N TYR A 78 -0.65 -6.97 8.71
CA TYR A 78 0.50 -6.97 7.84
C TYR A 78 0.88 -5.55 7.45
N GLY A 79 2.18 -5.30 7.35
CA GLY A 79 2.75 -4.10 6.75
C GLY A 79 3.55 -4.47 5.50
N ALA A 80 3.29 -3.77 4.40
CA ALA A 80 4.06 -3.87 3.16
C ALA A 80 4.64 -2.47 2.85
N PRO A 81 5.96 -2.26 3.02
CA PRO A 81 6.60 -0.99 2.69
C PRO A 81 6.78 -0.82 1.18
N PHE A 82 6.76 0.44 0.75
CA PHE A 82 7.07 0.90 -0.60
C PHE A 82 8.00 2.10 -0.51
N CYS A 83 9.03 2.12 -1.35
CA CYS A 83 9.81 3.33 -1.61
C CYS A 83 9.08 4.22 -2.62
N LYS A 84 9.30 5.52 -2.53
CA LYS A 84 8.91 6.46 -3.58
C LYS A 84 9.59 6.07 -4.91
N GLY A 85 8.83 6.09 -6.00
CA GLY A 85 9.33 5.70 -7.33
C GLY A 85 9.26 4.20 -7.64
N GLU A 86 8.94 3.34 -6.67
CA GLU A 86 8.67 1.92 -6.96
C GLU A 86 7.31 1.70 -7.62
N ILE A 87 6.39 2.66 -7.51
CA ILE A 87 5.10 2.57 -8.18
C ILE A 87 5.25 3.02 -9.64
N SER A 88 5.16 2.06 -10.55
CA SER A 88 5.35 2.25 -11.99
C SER A 88 4.05 2.60 -12.73
N GLY A 89 2.89 2.34 -12.13
CA GLY A 89 1.61 2.67 -12.75
C GLY A 89 0.40 2.43 -11.85
N ILE A 90 -0.69 3.10 -12.18
CA ILE A 90 -2.01 2.88 -11.56
C ILE A 90 -3.03 2.76 -12.68
N THR A 91 -3.91 1.78 -12.58
CA THR A 91 -5.08 1.62 -13.45
C THR A 91 -6.33 1.58 -12.59
N ARG A 92 -7.41 2.21 -13.09
CA ARG A 92 -8.73 2.16 -12.47
C ARG A 92 -9.72 1.54 -13.43
N LEU A 93 -10.50 0.61 -12.92
CA LEU A 93 -11.52 -0.12 -13.69
C LEU A 93 -12.85 -0.01 -12.93
N PRO A 94 -13.95 0.38 -13.60
CA PRO A 94 -15.27 0.29 -13.00
C PRO A 94 -15.63 -1.15 -12.66
N GLU A 95 -16.15 -1.41 -11.46
CA GLU A 95 -16.59 -2.72 -11.01
C GLU A 95 -17.95 -2.62 -10.30
N GLY A 96 -19.03 -2.74 -11.07
CA GLY A 96 -20.39 -2.55 -10.56
C GLY A 96 -20.60 -1.12 -10.03
N ALA A 97 -20.86 -1.00 -8.72
CA ALA A 97 -21.03 0.28 -8.04
C ALA A 97 -19.71 0.87 -7.49
N ASP A 98 -18.65 0.06 -7.46
CA ASP A 98 -17.33 0.40 -6.95
C ASP A 98 -16.32 0.54 -8.09
N GLU A 99 -15.06 0.81 -7.73
CA GLU A 99 -13.93 0.78 -8.65
C GLU A 99 -12.82 -0.10 -8.10
N GLN A 100 -12.24 -0.88 -9.01
CA GLN A 100 -10.98 -1.58 -8.79
C GLN A 100 -9.82 -0.65 -9.15
N ILE A 101 -8.81 -0.61 -8.29
CA ILE A 101 -7.55 0.10 -8.49
C ILE A 101 -6.43 -0.95 -8.51
N ASN A 102 -5.73 -1.03 -9.64
CA ASN A 102 -4.54 -1.86 -9.76
C ASN A 102 -3.31 -0.95 -9.70
N ILE A 103 -2.45 -1.20 -8.71
CA ILE A 103 -1.20 -0.50 -8.50
C ILE A 103 -0.09 -1.43 -8.96
N TRP A 104 0.72 -0.99 -9.92
CA TRP A 104 1.87 -1.73 -10.43
C TRP A 104 3.13 -1.23 -9.73
N CYS A 105 3.92 -2.16 -9.24
CA CYS A 105 5.14 -1.88 -8.50
C CYS A 105 6.34 -2.57 -9.17
N GLY A 106 7.50 -1.95 -9.14
CA GLY A 106 8.77 -2.52 -9.57
C GLY A 106 9.90 -2.03 -8.67
N TRP A 107 10.78 -2.95 -8.27
CA TRP A 107 11.91 -2.64 -7.40
C TRP A 107 13.11 -3.51 -7.76
N THR A 108 14.28 -3.11 -7.29
CA THR A 108 15.52 -3.89 -7.42
C THR A 108 15.96 -4.29 -6.03
N ASP A 109 16.23 -5.58 -5.81
CA ASP A 109 16.70 -6.05 -4.50
C ASP A 109 18.19 -5.73 -4.27
N SER A 110 18.70 -6.12 -3.10
CA SER A 110 20.10 -5.90 -2.72
C SER A 110 21.12 -6.60 -3.63
N ASP A 111 20.70 -7.65 -4.33
CA ASP A 111 21.54 -8.42 -5.25
C ASP A 111 21.50 -7.83 -6.68
N GLY A 112 20.76 -6.75 -6.89
CA GLY A 112 20.61 -6.10 -8.19
C GLY A 112 19.58 -6.77 -9.09
N GLN A 113 18.78 -7.72 -8.57
CA GLN A 113 17.74 -8.38 -9.34
C GLN A 113 16.47 -7.51 -9.38
N ALA A 114 15.95 -7.30 -10.59
CA ALA A 114 14.70 -6.58 -10.79
C ALA A 114 13.50 -7.49 -10.50
N HIS A 115 12.54 -6.95 -9.75
CA HIS A 115 11.28 -7.56 -9.37
C HIS A 115 10.12 -6.65 -9.77
N SER A 116 8.95 -7.26 -9.98
CA SER A 116 7.73 -6.51 -10.25
C SER A 116 6.54 -7.20 -9.60
N GLY A 117 5.52 -6.42 -9.28
CA GLY A 117 4.29 -6.92 -8.69
C GLY A 117 3.12 -5.98 -8.87
N SER A 118 1.98 -6.39 -8.30
CA SER A 118 0.76 -5.61 -8.27
C SER A 118 0.05 -5.70 -6.93
N ILE A 119 -0.74 -4.67 -6.65
CA ILE A 119 -1.70 -4.61 -5.55
C ILE A 119 -3.05 -4.30 -6.17
N GLU A 120 -4.07 -5.07 -5.83
CA GLU A 120 -5.43 -4.87 -6.33
C GLU A 120 -6.33 -4.43 -5.17
N LEU A 121 -6.91 -3.25 -5.32
CA LEU A 121 -7.76 -2.62 -4.33
C LEU A 121 -9.17 -2.44 -4.89
N GLN A 122 -10.18 -2.46 -4.05
CA GLN A 122 -11.56 -2.10 -4.37
C GLN A 122 -12.05 -1.02 -3.42
N CYS A 123 -12.72 0.01 -3.94
CA CYS A 123 -13.39 1.02 -3.12
C CYS A 123 -14.43 1.79 -3.93
N SER A 124 -15.24 2.61 -3.25
CA SER A 124 -16.19 3.48 -3.95
C SER A 124 -15.47 4.43 -4.91
N LYS A 125 -16.16 4.84 -5.98
CA LYS A 125 -15.63 5.80 -6.96
C LYS A 125 -15.02 7.07 -6.35
N ALA A 126 -15.65 7.63 -5.32
CA ALA A 126 -15.13 8.81 -4.64
C ALA A 126 -13.82 8.52 -3.88
N HIS A 127 -13.70 7.35 -3.27
CA HIS A 127 -12.46 6.91 -2.63
C HIS A 127 -11.38 6.60 -3.68
N ALA A 128 -11.73 6.00 -4.82
CA ALA A 128 -10.78 5.67 -5.87
C ALA A 128 -10.12 6.92 -6.48
N VAL A 129 -10.90 7.96 -6.76
CA VAL A 129 -10.37 9.26 -7.21
C VAL A 129 -9.38 9.83 -6.19
N ARG A 130 -9.74 9.82 -4.90
CA ARG A 130 -8.88 10.36 -3.83
C ARG A 130 -7.64 9.50 -3.61
N MET A 131 -7.77 8.18 -3.74
CA MET A 131 -6.68 7.22 -3.56
C MET A 131 -5.65 7.40 -4.69
N GLU A 132 -6.11 7.44 -5.94
CA GLU A 132 -5.21 7.69 -7.08
C GLU A 132 -4.48 9.02 -6.94
N ALA A 133 -5.19 10.10 -6.60
CA ALA A 133 -4.56 11.42 -6.38
C ALA A 133 -3.53 11.37 -5.26
N TRP A 134 -3.81 10.65 -4.18
CA TRP A 134 -2.89 10.47 -3.07
C TRP A 134 -1.64 9.69 -3.49
N ILE A 135 -1.79 8.57 -4.23
CA ILE A 135 -0.66 7.75 -4.65
C ILE A 135 0.23 8.52 -5.62
N ARG A 136 -0.36 9.22 -6.60
CA ARG A 136 0.39 10.03 -7.56
C ARG A 136 1.24 11.09 -6.84
N LEU A 137 0.60 11.87 -5.97
CA LEU A 137 1.25 12.97 -5.26
C LEU A 137 2.38 12.51 -4.33
N TRP A 138 2.24 11.35 -3.70
CA TRP A 138 3.15 10.94 -2.62
C TRP A 138 4.11 9.82 -2.95
N LEU A 139 3.76 8.94 -3.89
CA LEU A 139 4.53 7.73 -4.19
C LEU A 139 5.10 7.67 -5.60
N MET A 140 4.56 8.45 -6.54
CA MET A 140 5.05 8.50 -7.93
C MET A 140 5.90 9.73 -8.25
N ASP A 141 5.56 10.89 -7.67
CA ASP A 141 6.31 12.14 -7.87
C ASP A 141 7.68 12.14 -7.17
#